data_AF-A0A920F1V2-F1
#
_entry.id   AF-A0A920F1V2-F1
#
_cell.length_a   1.000
_cell.length_b   1.000
_cell.length_c   1.000
_cell.angle_alpha   90.00
_cell.angle_beta   90.00
_cell.angle_gamma   90.00
#
_symmetry.space_group_name_H-M   'P 1'
#
loop_
_entity.id
_entity.type
_entity.pdbx_description
1 polymer ?
#
loop_
_entity_poly.entity_id
_entity_poly.type
_entity_poly.pdbx_seq_one_letter_code
_entity_poly.pdbx_strand_id
1 'polypeptide(L)'
;MGLDRYVDGREYAIIGLDNGTAFIDITIPNLPVIIGKLPTQTEDSSWRDIKVFGNYAYIVSEADNHGMQVFDLTHLRDITTYTIFLPIVIMTDLGMLTILRSTKTLVMLMF
;
A
#
# COMPACT_ATOMS: atom_id res chain seq x y z
N MET A 1 21.10 -7.29 -19.21
CA MET A 1 19.69 -7.54 -18.85
C MET A 1 19.73 -8.47 -17.65
N GLY A 2 19.57 -7.92 -16.43
CA GLY A 2 19.78 -8.63 -15.18
C GLY A 2 18.53 -9.42 -14.77
N LEU A 3 18.74 -10.66 -14.36
CA LEU A 3 17.73 -11.56 -13.82
C LEU A 3 17.46 -11.19 -12.35
N ASP A 4 16.50 -10.31 -12.10
CA ASP A 4 16.11 -9.92 -10.73
C ASP A 4 14.60 -10.08 -10.44
N ARG A 5 13.83 -10.75 -11.31
CA ARG A 5 12.35 -10.69 -11.26
C ARG A 5 11.65 -12.03 -11.29
N TYR A 6 11.87 -12.85 -10.26
CA TYR A 6 10.82 -13.74 -9.75
C TYR A 6 11.27 -14.28 -8.39
N VAL A 7 11.02 -13.48 -7.35
CA VAL A 7 11.13 -13.92 -5.96
C VAL A 7 9.80 -14.62 -5.68
N ASP A 8 9.85 -15.90 -5.29
CA ASP A 8 8.77 -16.81 -4.83
C ASP A 8 7.54 -17.10 -5.71
N GLY A 9 7.21 -16.26 -6.69
CA GLY A 9 6.06 -16.45 -7.58
C GLY A 9 4.70 -16.19 -6.95
N ARG A 10 4.68 -15.51 -5.82
CA ARG A 10 3.44 -15.03 -5.22
C ARG A 10 2.92 -13.80 -5.97
N GLU A 11 1.61 -13.77 -6.14
CA GLU A 11 0.90 -12.64 -6.71
C GLU A 11 -0.12 -12.14 -5.69
N TYR A 12 -0.21 -10.81 -5.54
CA TYR A 12 -1.12 -10.18 -4.60
C TYR A 12 -1.99 -9.15 -5.31
N ALA A 13 -3.29 -9.21 -5.07
CA ALA A 13 -4.19 -8.10 -5.37
C ALA A 13 -4.25 -7.14 -4.17
N ILE A 14 -4.22 -5.84 -4.47
CA ILE A 14 -4.34 -4.77 -3.48
C ILE A 14 -5.63 -4.02 -3.81
N ILE A 15 -6.60 -4.03 -2.90
CA ILE A 15 -7.95 -3.54 -3.15
C ILE A 15 -8.31 -2.45 -2.15
N GLY A 16 -8.72 -1.29 -2.65
CA GLY A 16 -9.29 -0.24 -1.83
C GLY A 16 -10.68 -0.63 -1.31
N LEU A 17 -10.91 -0.39 -0.03
CA LEU A 17 -12.20 -0.52 0.66
C LEU A 17 -12.58 0.83 1.26
N ASP A 18 -13.85 0.99 1.61
CA ASP A 18 -14.33 2.20 2.30
C ASP A 18 -13.55 2.47 3.59
N ASN A 19 -13.18 1.40 4.30
CA ASN A 19 -12.55 1.45 5.62
C ASN A 19 -11.09 0.98 5.64
N GLY A 20 -10.39 1.02 4.49
CA GLY A 20 -8.96 0.69 4.39
C GLY A 20 -8.56 0.00 3.09
N THR A 21 -7.49 -0.78 3.12
CA THR A 21 -6.94 -1.51 1.96
C THR A 21 -6.82 -2.99 2.31
N ALA A 22 -7.37 -3.87 1.47
CA ALA A 22 -7.22 -5.32 1.60
C ALA A 22 -6.04 -5.83 0.77
N PHE A 23 -5.36 -6.83 1.30
CA PHE A 23 -4.33 -7.60 0.62
C PHE A 23 -4.82 -9.02 0.41
N ILE A 24 -4.81 -9.48 -0.84
CA ILE A 24 -5.36 -10.76 -1.25
C ILE A 24 -4.25 -11.54 -1.94
N ASP A 25 -3.92 -12.72 -1.41
CA ASP A 25 -3.07 -13.67 -2.11
C ASP A 25 -3.87 -14.27 -3.27
N ILE A 26 -3.39 -14.04 -4.49
CA ILE A 26 -3.97 -14.53 -5.75
C ILE A 26 -3.01 -15.48 -6.49
N THR A 27 -1.98 -15.98 -5.79
CA THR A 27 -0.98 -16.91 -6.34
C THR A 27 -1.63 -18.13 -6.99
N ILE A 28 -2.76 -18.59 -6.43
CA ILE A 28 -3.61 -19.61 -7.03
C ILE A 28 -4.85 -18.91 -7.61
N PRO A 29 -4.97 -18.76 -8.95
CA PRO A 29 -5.97 -17.89 -9.57
C PRO A 29 -7.43 -18.21 -9.24
N ASN A 30 -7.74 -19.47 -8.94
CA ASN A 30 -9.09 -19.94 -8.58
C ASN A 30 -9.31 -20.09 -7.06
N LEU A 31 -8.32 -19.75 -6.24
CA LEU A 31 -8.39 -19.80 -4.78
C LEU A 31 -7.79 -18.52 -4.17
N PRO A 32 -8.41 -17.35 -4.41
CA PRO A 32 -7.97 -16.11 -3.79
C PRO A 32 -8.23 -16.15 -2.27
N VAL A 33 -7.24 -15.73 -1.49
CA VAL A 33 -7.31 -15.68 -0.02
C VAL A 33 -7.05 -14.27 0.47
N ILE A 34 -7.99 -13.68 1.21
CA ILE A 34 -7.76 -12.40 1.89
C ILE A 34 -6.81 -12.67 3.05
N ILE A 35 -5.58 -12.15 2.96
CA ILE A 35 -4.52 -12.40 3.94
C ILE A 35 -4.38 -11.26 4.96
N GLY A 36 -4.96 -10.10 4.68
CA GLY A 36 -4.99 -9.04 5.67
C GLY A 36 -5.53 -7.73 5.15
N LYS A 37 -5.48 -6.74 6.04
CA LYS A 37 -6.01 -5.41 5.79
C LYS A 37 -5.15 -4.35 6.49
N LEU A 38 -4.90 -3.25 5.81
CA LEU A 38 -4.47 -1.99 6.40
C LEU A 38 -5.71 -1.10 6.63
N PRO A 39 -6.10 -0.80 7.88
CA PRO A 39 -7.23 0.10 8.15
C PRO A 39 -7.01 1.51 7.61
N THR A 40 -8.11 2.21 7.33
CA THR A 40 -8.07 3.65 7.04
C THR A 40 -7.36 4.40 8.17
N GLN A 41 -6.66 5.49 7.82
CA GLN A 41 -5.89 6.24 8.81
C GLN A 41 -6.79 7.01 9.79
N THR A 42 -7.94 7.49 9.31
CA THR A 42 -8.84 8.36 10.08
C THR A 42 -10.25 7.80 10.09
N GLU A 43 -11.01 8.05 9.02
CA GLU A 43 -12.40 7.65 8.88
C GLU A 43 -12.64 6.95 7.54
N ASP A 44 -13.84 6.40 7.40
CA ASP A 44 -14.25 5.69 6.19
C ASP A 44 -14.51 6.68 5.05
N SER A 45 -14.06 6.32 3.85
CA SER A 45 -14.31 7.07 2.62
C SER A 45 -14.33 6.09 1.46
N SER A 46 -15.29 6.27 0.55
CA SER A 46 -15.46 5.41 -0.62
C SER A 46 -14.34 5.54 -1.64
N TRP A 47 -13.51 6.59 -1.58
CA TRP A 47 -12.41 6.78 -2.51
C TRP A 47 -11.05 6.50 -1.87
N ARG A 48 -10.30 5.63 -2.57
CA ARG A 48 -8.94 5.24 -2.23
C ARG A 48 -8.14 5.01 -3.49
N ASP A 49 -7.04 5.73 -3.64
CA ASP A 49 -6.08 5.50 -4.73
C ASP A 49 -4.83 4.81 -4.18
N ILE A 50 -4.30 3.88 -4.98
CA ILE A 50 -3.21 2.98 -4.59
C ILE A 50 -2.20 2.92 -5.72
N LYS A 51 -0.97 3.35 -5.43
CA LYS A 51 0.18 3.23 -6.34
C LYS A 51 1.21 2.30 -5.74
N VAL A 52 1.72 1.38 -6.54
CA VAL A 52 2.88 0.55 -6.16
C VAL A 52 4.15 1.08 -6.82
N PHE A 53 5.22 1.20 -6.05
CA PHE A 53 6.56 1.46 -6.54
C PHE A 53 7.58 0.62 -5.77
N GLY A 54 8.25 -0.31 -6.48
CA GLY A 54 9.11 -1.29 -5.83
C GLY A 54 8.32 -2.19 -4.88
N ASN A 55 8.78 -2.31 -3.63
CA ASN A 55 8.09 -3.06 -2.58
C ASN A 55 7.09 -2.21 -1.79
N TYR A 56 6.81 -0.97 -2.18
CA TYR A 56 5.96 -0.07 -1.39
C TYR A 56 4.64 0.23 -2.09
N ALA A 57 3.55 0.17 -1.32
CA ALA A 57 2.25 0.69 -1.69
C ALA A 57 2.03 2.05 -1.03
N TYR A 58 1.63 3.03 -1.84
CA TYR A 58 1.26 4.38 -1.43
C TYR A 58 -0.24 4.51 -1.56
N ILE A 59 -0.91 4.76 -0.44
CA ILE A 59 -2.35 4.65 -0.28
C ILE A 59 -2.86 6.00 0.21
N VAL A 60 -3.75 6.62 -0.56
CA VAL A 60 -4.39 7.90 -0.24
C VAL A 60 -5.90 7.75 -0.23
N SER A 61 -6.58 8.61 0.52
CA SER A 61 -8.03 8.70 0.56
C SER A 61 -8.43 10.16 0.75
N GLU A 62 -9.64 10.51 0.32
CA GLU A 62 -10.22 11.83 0.54
C GLU A 62 -10.76 12.02 1.98
N ALA A 63 -10.73 10.97 2.81
CA ALA A 63 -11.11 11.07 4.22
C ALA A 63 -10.33 12.20 4.93
N ASP A 64 -11.01 12.93 5.81
CA ASP A 64 -10.43 14.10 6.46
C ASP A 64 -9.18 13.70 7.25
N ASN A 65 -8.10 14.46 7.04
CA ASN A 65 -6.78 14.24 7.65
C ASN A 65 -6.19 12.82 7.44
N HIS A 66 -6.62 12.08 6.41
CA HIS A 66 -6.09 10.75 6.12
C HIS A 66 -4.59 10.78 5.76
N GLY A 67 -4.19 11.79 4.98
CA GLY A 67 -2.85 11.86 4.43
C GLY A 67 -2.53 10.69 3.49
N MET A 68 -1.25 10.33 3.39
CA MET A 68 -0.78 9.17 2.64
C MET A 68 -0.21 8.10 3.58
N GLN A 69 -0.78 6.90 3.53
CA GLN A 69 -0.20 5.72 4.16
C GLN A 69 0.81 5.07 3.21
N VAL A 70 1.99 4.73 3.71
CA VAL A 70 2.97 3.91 3.00
C VAL A 70 3.00 2.53 3.65
N PHE A 71 2.90 1.48 2.85
CA PHE A 71 2.93 0.09 3.31
C PHE A 71 4.05 -0.68 2.62
N ASP A 72 4.82 -1.45 3.39
CA ASP A 72 5.85 -2.35 2.88
C ASP A 72 5.24 -3.71 2.50
N LEU A 73 5.16 -3.97 1.19
CA LEU A 73 4.61 -5.20 0.63
C LEU A 73 5.46 -6.43 0.94
N THR A 74 6.72 -6.30 1.40
CA THR A 74 7.48 -7.48 1.83
C THR A 74 6.86 -8.15 3.05
N HIS A 75 6.09 -7.43 3.86
CA HIS A 75 5.36 -7.99 5.00
C HIS A 75 4.29 -9.02 4.61
N LEU A 76 3.91 -9.10 3.32
CA LEU A 76 2.93 -10.09 2.84
C LEU A 76 3.52 -11.50 2.67
N ARG A 77 4.86 -11.62 2.59
CA ARG A 77 5.53 -12.90 2.27
C ARG A 77 5.51 -13.91 3.42
N ASP A 78 5.40 -13.43 4.65
CA ASP A 78 5.49 -14.24 5.88
C ASP A 78 4.13 -14.47 6.55
N ILE A 79 3.04 -14.18 5.85
CA ILE A 79 1.69 -14.26 6.40
C ILE A 79 1.13 -15.68 6.28
N THR A 80 0.73 -16.24 7.42
CA THR A 80 0.07 -17.55 7.50
C THR A 80 -1.36 -17.46 8.05
N THR A 81 -1.72 -16.32 8.64
CA THR A 81 -3.05 -16.04 9.18
C THR A 81 -3.48 -14.61 8.83
N TYR A 82 -4.79 -14.38 8.80
CA TYR A 82 -5.31 -13.04 8.54
C TYR A 82 -4.73 -12.02 9.52
N THR A 83 -4.17 -10.93 8.99
CA THR A 83 -3.45 -9.91 9.78
C THR A 83 -4.02 -8.52 9.56
N ILE A 84 -4.16 -7.75 10.65
CA ILE A 84 -4.38 -6.30 10.59
C ILE A 84 -3.02 -5.62 10.60
N PHE A 85 -2.71 -4.92 9.52
CA PHE A 85 -1.43 -4.24 9.32
C PHE A 85 -1.46 -2.81 9.84
N LEU A 86 -0.26 -2.27 10.02
CA LEU A 86 0.00 -0.85 10.28
C LEU A 86 0.80 -0.27 9.12
N PRO A 87 0.64 1.03 8.82
CA PRO A 87 1.47 1.70 7.83
C PRO A 87 2.89 1.87 8.40
N ILE A 88 3.90 1.88 7.53
CA ILE A 88 5.28 2.17 7.94
C ILE A 88 5.51 3.67 8.12
N VAL A 89 4.80 4.49 7.34
CA VAL A 89 4.80 5.96 7.41
C VAL A 89 3.40 6.49 7.11
N ILE A 90 3.01 7.56 7.81
CA ILE A 90 1.83 8.37 7.48
C ILE A 90 2.32 9.79 7.18
N MET A 91 1.98 10.32 6.00
CA MET A 91 2.33 11.69 5.60
C MET A 91 1.07 12.56 5.62
N THR A 92 0.94 13.42 6.63
CA THR A 92 -0.27 14.23 6.87
C THR A 92 -0.17 15.68 6.37
N ASP A 93 1.00 16.11 5.91
CA ASP A 93 1.23 17.48 5.44
C ASP A 93 2.05 17.48 4.14
N LEU A 94 1.59 18.22 3.12
CA LEU A 94 2.40 18.56 1.94
C LEU A 94 3.53 19.55 2.30
N GLY A 95 3.53 20.07 3.54
CA GLY A 95 4.36 21.17 4.03
C GLY A 95 5.72 20.83 4.65
N MET A 96 6.23 19.59 4.67
CA MET A 96 7.60 19.38 5.17
C MET A 96 8.37 18.20 4.56
N LEU A 97 8.68 18.32 3.26
CA LEU A 97 9.94 17.79 2.73
C LEU A 97 11.04 18.84 2.96
N THR A 98 11.53 18.99 4.20
CA THR A 98 12.89 19.52 4.41
C THR A 98 13.83 18.32 4.58
N ILE A 99 14.03 17.56 3.50
CA ILE A 99 15.22 16.70 3.36
C ILE A 99 15.81 16.97 1.98
N LEU A 100 16.87 17.76 2.03
CA LEU A 100 18.03 17.81 1.15
C LEU A 100 18.04 16.80 -0.01
N ARG A 101 18.10 17.34 -1.24
CA ARG A 101 18.75 16.81 -2.44
C ARG A 101 18.92 15.28 -2.50
N SER A 102 17.95 14.60 -3.08
CA SER A 102 18.23 13.41 -3.89
C SER A 102 17.13 13.23 -4.94
N THR A 103 17.56 13.13 -6.20
CA THR A 103 16.74 13.06 -7.41
C THR A 103 15.87 11.80 -7.41
N LYS A 104 14.60 11.92 -6.98
CA LYS A 104 13.43 11.13 -7.42
C LYS A 104 12.21 11.58 -6.60
N THR A 105 11.73 12.80 -6.85
CA THR A 105 10.43 13.23 -6.32
C THR A 105 9.34 12.53 -7.12
N LEU A 106 8.66 11.56 -6.51
CA LEU A 106 7.40 11.02 -7.04
C LEU A 106 6.32 12.08 -6.75
N VAL A 107 6.04 12.94 -7.73
CA VAL A 107 4.83 13.77 -7.68
C VAL A 107 3.65 12.86 -8.02
N MET A 108 2.99 12.34 -7.00
CA MET A 108 1.68 11.71 -7.16
C MET A 108 0.65 12.83 -7.30
N LEU A 109 0.28 13.16 -8.53
CA LEU A 109 -0.83 14.06 -8.80
C LEU A 109 -2.12 13.29 -8.48
N MET A 110 -2.79 13.70 -7.40
CA MET A 110 -4.20 13.42 -7.17
C MET A 110 -4.98 14.24 -8.21
N PHE A 111 -5.66 13.60 -9.15
CA PHE A 111 -6.68 14.25 -9.97
C PHE A 111 -8.04 13.84 -9.47
#